data_AF-A0A231H874-F1
#
_entry.id   AF-A0A231H874-F1
#
_cell.length_a   1.000
_cell.length_b   1.000
_cell.length_c   1.000
_cell.angle_alpha   90.00
_cell.angle_beta   90.00
_cell.angle_gamma   90.00
#
_symmetry.space_group_name_H-M   'P 1'
#
loop_
_entity.id
_entity.type
_entity.pdbx_description
1 polymer ?
#
loop_
_entity_poly.entity_id
_entity_poly.type
_entity_poly.pdbx_seq_one_letter_code
_entity_poly.pdbx_strand_id
1 'polypeptide(L)'
;MTMKVVALRSIPIAGWLFLLAGAAVRDSGRRWLRTLWWIDAVLSIGVHAAQIPVALRAARGSGRSRLYTAVMTQLFGLTWWRTETVCGTASFEEDER
;
A
#
# COMPACT_ATOMS: atom_id res chain seq x y z
N MET A 1 15.96 3.84 5.84
CA MET A 1 15.15 3.36 4.69
C MET A 1 15.85 3.74 3.40
N THR A 2 16.05 2.78 2.50
CA THR A 2 16.61 3.03 1.16
C THR A 2 15.64 3.87 0.31
N MET A 3 16.15 4.78 -0.53
CA MET A 3 15.31 5.67 -1.37
C MET A 3 14.32 4.90 -2.25
N LYS A 4 14.68 3.68 -2.65
CA LYS A 4 13.81 2.74 -3.39
C LYS A 4 12.53 2.38 -2.64
N VAL A 5 12.61 2.18 -1.32
CA VAL A 5 11.45 1.86 -0.47
C VAL A 5 10.51 3.06 -0.36
N VAL A 6 11.06 4.26 -0.24
CA VAL A 6 10.29 5.51 -0.19
C VAL A 6 9.52 5.69 -1.50
N ALA A 7 10.19 5.51 -2.64
CA ALA A 7 9.56 5.62 -3.97
C ALA A 7 8.45 4.57 -4.21
N LEU A 8 8.61 3.35 -3.70
CA LEU A 8 7.56 2.33 -3.81
C LEU A 8 6.34 2.63 -2.92
N ARG A 9 6.57 3.15 -1.71
CA ARG A 9 5.51 3.51 -0.76
C ARG A 9 4.78 4.81 -1.13
N SER A 10 5.34 5.66 -2.00
CA SER A 10 4.64 6.85 -2.49
C SER A 10 3.55 6.54 -3.51
N ILE A 11 3.59 5.39 -4.20
CA ILE A 11 2.59 5.01 -5.21
C ILE A 11 1.18 4.86 -4.58
N PRO A 12 0.99 4.08 -3.50
CA PRO A 12 -0.30 4.00 -2.82
C PRO A 12 -0.79 5.35 -2.29
N ILE A 13 0.13 6.17 -1.76
CA ILE A 13 -0.21 7.51 -1.24
C ILE A 13 -0.74 8.40 -2.38
N ALA A 14 -0.09 8.36 -3.55
CA ALA A 14 -0.55 9.11 -4.71
C ALA A 14 -1.95 8.68 -5.15
N GLY A 15 -2.28 7.38 -5.08
CA GLY A 15 -3.63 6.87 -5.32
C GLY A 15 -4.65 7.48 -4.34
N TRP A 16 -4.39 7.45 -3.04
CA TRP A 16 -5.27 8.08 -2.05
C TRP A 16 -5.48 9.57 -2.30
N LEU A 17 -4.43 10.31 -2.66
CA LEU A 17 -4.54 11.73 -3.02
C LEU A 17 -5.37 11.94 -4.30
N PHE A 18 -5.22 11.06 -5.29
CA PHE A 18 -6.03 11.10 -6.51
C PHE A 18 -7.51 10.81 -6.24
N LEU A 19 -7.82 9.90 -5.31
CA LEU A 19 -9.18 9.68 -4.85
C LEU A 19 -9.80 10.90 -4.17
N LEU A 20 -9.04 11.57 -3.30
CA LEU A 20 -9.46 12.82 -2.65
C LEU A 20 -9.75 13.95 -3.67
N ALA A 21 -9.04 13.95 -4.80
CA ALA A 21 -9.29 14.89 -5.91
C ALA A 21 -10.56 14.54 -6.73
N GLY A 22 -11.38 13.57 -6.32
CA GLY A 22 -12.49 13.03 -7.09
C GLY A 22 -13.55 14.06 -7.54
N ALA A 23 -13.82 15.09 -6.75
CA ALA A 23 -14.72 16.17 -7.15
C ALA A 23 -14.19 16.91 -8.40
N ALA A 24 -12.92 17.33 -8.38
CA ALA A 24 -12.28 17.99 -9.52
C ALA A 24 -12.18 17.06 -10.75
N VAL A 25 -11.96 15.76 -10.53
CA VAL A 25 -11.93 14.77 -11.62
C VAL A 25 -13.30 14.65 -12.30
N ARG A 26 -14.39 14.63 -11.52
CA ARG A 26 -15.76 14.54 -12.04
C ARG A 26 -16.15 15.79 -12.82
N ASP A 27 -15.75 16.96 -12.36
CA ASP A 27 -16.07 18.25 -13.00
C ASP A 27 -15.25 18.52 -14.27
N SER A 28 -14.14 17.79 -14.48
CA SER A 28 -13.27 17.97 -15.65
C SER A 28 -13.92 17.64 -17.01
N GLY A 29 -15.08 16.97 -17.03
CA GLY A 29 -15.75 16.51 -18.26
C GLY A 29 -15.01 15.41 -19.05
N ARG A 30 -13.81 15.02 -18.61
CA ARG A 30 -12.93 14.09 -19.34
C ARG A 30 -13.21 12.65 -18.93
N ARG A 31 -13.87 11.89 -19.81
CA ARG A 31 -14.28 10.50 -19.57
C ARG A 31 -13.12 9.60 -19.13
N TRP A 32 -11.95 9.74 -19.74
CA TRP A 32 -10.78 8.93 -19.41
C TRP A 32 -10.25 9.17 -18.00
N LEU A 33 -10.30 10.41 -17.51
CA LEU A 33 -9.83 10.76 -16.17
C LEU A 33 -10.74 10.13 -15.11
N ARG A 34 -12.05 10.11 -15.38
CA ARG A 34 -13.04 9.41 -14.58
C ARG A 34 -12.83 7.89 -14.59
N THR A 35 -12.47 7.30 -15.73
CA THR A 35 -12.12 5.87 -15.81
C THR A 35 -10.89 5.56 -14.97
N LEU A 36 -9.82 6.34 -15.08
CA LEU A 36 -8.63 6.17 -14.24
C LEU A 36 -8.94 6.31 -12.75
N TRP A 37 -9.79 7.27 -12.38
CA TRP A 37 -10.23 7.45 -11.00
C TRP A 37 -10.98 6.25 -10.47
N TRP A 38 -11.88 5.65 -11.25
CA TRP A 38 -12.57 4.43 -10.85
C TRP A 38 -11.63 3.22 -10.75
N ILE A 39 -10.69 3.08 -11.69
CA ILE A 39 -9.66 2.04 -11.62
C ILE A 39 -8.87 2.19 -10.32
N ASP A 40 -8.38 3.39 -10.04
CA ASP A 40 -7.62 3.68 -8.83
C ASP A 40 -8.43 3.46 -7.55
N ALA A 41 -9.73 3.78 -7.56
CA ALA A 41 -10.63 3.53 -6.43
C ALA A 41 -10.77 2.03 -6.14
N VAL A 42 -10.95 1.22 -7.18
CA VAL A 42 -11.03 -0.25 -7.05
C VAL A 42 -9.70 -0.82 -6.57
N LEU A 43 -8.57 -0.32 -7.07
CA LEU A 43 -7.25 -0.78 -6.64
C LEU A 43 -6.95 -0.40 -5.18
N SER A 44 -7.13 0.87 -4.82
CA SER A 44 -6.78 1.41 -3.51
C SER A 44 -7.72 0.96 -2.39
N ILE A 45 -9.00 0.75 -2.70
CA ILE A 45 -9.99 0.28 -1.71
C ILE A 45 -10.14 -1.23 -1.80
N GLY A 46 -10.61 -1.72 -2.95
CA GLY A 46 -11.01 -3.11 -3.14
C GLY A 46 -9.83 -4.07 -3.09
N VAL A 47 -8.80 -3.84 -3.91
CA VAL A 47 -7.64 -4.75 -3.97
C VAL A 47 -6.84 -4.73 -2.67
N HIS A 48 -6.64 -3.56 -2.06
CA HIS A 48 -6.01 -3.47 -0.74
C HIS A 48 -6.80 -4.21 0.35
N ALA A 49 -8.13 -4.07 0.38
CA ALA A 49 -8.96 -4.81 1.33
C ALA A 49 -8.88 -6.33 1.11
N ALA A 50 -8.88 -6.78 -0.15
CA ALA A 50 -8.71 -8.18 -0.51
C ALA A 50 -7.33 -8.75 -0.13
N GLN A 51 -6.32 -7.90 0.07
CA GLN A 51 -4.99 -8.30 0.53
C GLN A 51 -4.92 -8.53 2.05
N ILE A 52 -5.84 -7.98 2.85
CA ILE A 52 -5.82 -8.07 4.31
C ILE A 52 -5.75 -9.54 4.80
N PRO A 53 -6.55 -10.50 4.28
CA PRO A 53 -6.46 -11.89 4.72
C PRO A 53 -5.08 -12.51 4.48
N VAL A 54 -4.44 -12.19 3.36
CA VAL A 54 -3.10 -12.69 3.01
C VAL A 54 -2.05 -12.07 3.93
N ALA A 55 -2.11 -10.76 4.15
CA ALA A 55 -1.20 -10.05 5.07
C ALA A 55 -1.33 -10.56 6.50
N LEU A 56 -2.56 -10.81 6.97
CA LEU A 56 -2.81 -11.37 8.30
C LEU A 56 -2.27 -12.79 8.45
N ARG A 57 -2.32 -13.61 7.39
CA ARG A 57 -1.69 -14.94 7.40
C ARG A 57 -0.16 -14.83 7.46
N ALA A 58 0.43 -13.93 6.67
CA ALA A 58 1.87 -13.68 6.66
C ALA A 58 2.39 -13.13 8.00
N ALA A 59 1.58 -12.35 8.72
CA ALA A 59 1.92 -11.80 10.03
C ALA A 59 1.73 -12.79 11.20
N ARG A 60 1.22 -14.01 10.98
CA ARG A 60 1.08 -15.00 12.05
C ARG A 60 2.46 -15.38 12.59
N GLY A 61 2.61 -15.39 13.91
CA GLY A 61 3.89 -15.66 14.58
C GLY A 61 4.84 -14.47 14.68
N SER A 62 4.52 -13.32 14.07
CA SER A 62 5.37 -12.11 14.12
C SER A 62 5.18 -11.23 15.37
N GLY A 63 4.23 -11.58 16.25
CA GLY A 63 3.86 -10.76 17.42
C GLY A 63 3.09 -9.46 17.10
N ARG A 64 2.85 -9.12 15.83
CA ARG A 64 2.14 -7.89 15.45
C ARG A 64 0.65 -7.94 15.66
N SER A 65 0.08 -6.79 16.03
CA SER A 65 -1.37 -6.60 16.12
C SER A 65 -2.03 -6.80 14.75
N ARG A 66 -3.10 -7.62 14.70
CA ARG A 66 -3.89 -7.83 13.49
C ARG A 66 -4.47 -6.53 12.95
N LEU A 67 -4.90 -5.63 13.83
CA LEU A 67 -5.44 -4.33 13.45
C LEU A 67 -4.39 -3.49 12.73
N TYR A 68 -3.18 -3.45 13.28
CA TYR A 68 -2.07 -2.72 12.67
C TYR A 68 -1.74 -3.26 11.26
N THR A 69 -1.62 -4.58 11.11
CA THR A 69 -1.37 -5.22 9.81
C THR A 69 -2.47 -4.90 8.80
N ALA A 70 -3.74 -4.93 9.22
CA ALA A 70 -4.87 -4.61 8.35
C ALA A 70 -4.84 -3.14 7.89
N VAL A 71 -4.64 -2.19 8.81
CA VAL A 71 -4.58 -0.75 8.48
C VAL A 71 -3.40 -0.45 7.56
N MET A 72 -2.21 -0.98 7.86
CA MET A 72 -1.04 -0.75 7.01
C MET A 72 -1.22 -1.36 5.61
N THR A 73 -1.83 -2.55 5.53
CA THR A 73 -2.18 -3.16 4.24
C THR A 73 -3.23 -2.32 3.49
N GLN A 74 -4.18 -1.72 4.19
CA GLN A 74 -5.18 -0.86 3.54
C GLN A 74 -4.55 0.42 2.99
N LEU A 75 -3.58 1.02 3.70
CA LEU A 75 -2.95 2.27 3.27
C LEU A 75 -1.92 2.05 2.16
N PHE A 76 -1.12 1.00 2.26
CA PHE A 76 0.08 0.80 1.43
C PHE A 76 0.02 -0.45 0.54
N GLY A 77 -1.01 -1.30 0.69
CA GLY A 77 -1.13 -2.55 -0.03
C GLY A 77 0.06 -3.49 0.17
N LEU A 78 0.44 -4.17 -0.91
CA LEU A 78 1.61 -5.08 -0.95
C LEU A 78 2.94 -4.39 -0.64
N THR A 79 3.04 -3.08 -0.87
CA THR A 79 4.31 -2.35 -0.69
C THR A 79 4.73 -2.29 0.78
N TRP A 80 3.79 -2.45 1.71
CA TRP A 80 4.08 -2.48 3.15
C TRP A 80 4.87 -3.72 3.55
N TRP A 81 4.24 -4.91 3.48
CA TRP A 81 4.84 -6.13 4.05
C TRP A 81 6.03 -6.64 3.24
N ARG A 82 6.09 -6.39 1.92
CA ARG A 82 7.28 -6.71 1.10
C ARG A 82 8.50 -5.83 1.40
N THR A 83 8.31 -4.61 1.85
CA THR A 83 9.46 -3.74 2.18
C THR A 83 9.93 -3.93 3.61
N GLU A 84 9.06 -4.41 4.51
CA GLU A 84 9.48 -4.88 5.83
C GLU A 84 10.40 -6.11 5.76
N THR A 85 10.10 -7.10 4.92
CA THR A 85 10.96 -8.28 4.77
C THR A 85 12.37 -7.91 4.31
N VAL A 86 12.50 -6.95 3.39
CA VAL A 86 13.79 -6.46 2.88
C VAL A 86 14.59 -5.71 3.94
N CYS A 87 13.93 -4.92 4.79
CA CYS A 87 14.60 -4.21 5.88
C CYS A 87 15.03 -5.18 7.00
N GLY A 88 14.25 -6.23 7.27
CA GLY A 88 14.56 -7.26 8.26
C GLY A 88 15.72 -8.18 7.86
N THR A 89 15.80 -8.56 6.58
CA THR A 89 16.96 -9.30 6.05
C THR A 89 18.23 -8.46 6.03
N ALA A 90 18.13 -7.17 5.66
CA ALA A 90 19.29 -6.27 5.65
C ALA A 90 19.89 -6.08 7.05
N SER A 91 19.05 -5.98 8.09
CA SER A 91 19.53 -5.90 9.48
C SER A 91 20.15 -7.19 10.00
N PHE A 92 19.73 -8.35 9.47
CA PHE A 92 20.30 -9.64 9.86
C PHE A 92 21.69 -9.86 9.22
N GLU A 93 21.86 -9.45 7.96
CA GLU A 93 23.17 -9.49 7.27
C GLU A 93 24.20 -8.49 7.82
N GLU A 94 23.77 -7.36 8.41
CA GLU A 94 24.67 -6.40 9.06
C GLU A 94 25.14 -6.85 10.46
N ASP A 95 24.35 -7.66 11.19
CA ASP A 95 24.69 -8.15 12.54
C ASP A 95 25.62 -9.38 12.51
N GLU A 96 25.71 -10.08 11.37
CA GLU A 96 26.58 -11.25 11.16
C GLU A 96 28.00 -10.92 10.61
N ARG A 97 28.35 -9.64 10.45
CA ARG A 97 29.69 -9.17 10.02
C ARG A 97 30.46 -8.47 11.13
#